data_AF-A0A8B7DV23-F1
#
_entry.id   AF-A0A8B7DV23-F1
#
_cell.length_a   1.000
_cell.length_b   1.000
_cell.length_c   1.000
_cell.angle_alpha   90.00
_cell.angle_beta   90.00
_cell.angle_gamma   90.00
#
_symmetry.space_group_name_H-M   'P 1'
#
loop_
_entity.id
_entity.type
_entity.pdbx_description
1 polymer ?
#
loop_
_entity_poly.entity_id
_entity_poly.type
_entity_poly.pdbx_seq_one_letter_code
_entity_poly.pdbx_strand_id
1 'polypeptide(L)'
;MCSFAKPLEDVPPVYNEEEGVVKCYMTCTYGSHVWKISPQLLTYPNSPEKYRWFARFILEGQVISSLKKFAEYLVTPASIMVKSWAHLQPKTDKLLNCLMQENIDCKEKLIKHWKKDNKFLLKEYLLWVSEVKHDEVVTLWPPFK
;
A
#
# COMPACT_ATOMS: atom_id res chain seq x y z
N MET A 1 -22.76 -17.47 -12.84
CA MET A 1 -22.13 -16.15 -12.61
C MET A 1 -21.69 -16.10 -11.15
N CYS A 2 -20.44 -15.74 -10.88
CA CYS A 2 -19.93 -15.52 -9.52
C CYS A 2 -20.00 -14.04 -9.19
N SER A 3 -20.58 -13.69 -8.05
CA SER A 3 -20.53 -12.33 -7.50
C SER A 3 -19.62 -12.31 -6.28
N PHE A 4 -18.66 -11.40 -6.29
CA PHE A 4 -17.75 -11.16 -5.17
C PHE A 4 -18.38 -10.13 -4.23
N ALA A 5 -18.41 -10.43 -2.93
CA ALA A 5 -18.82 -9.48 -1.91
C ALA A 5 -17.71 -8.46 -1.62
N LYS A 6 -18.00 -7.49 -0.74
CA LYS A 6 -17.01 -6.53 -0.25
C LYS A 6 -15.84 -7.27 0.46
N PRO A 7 -14.62 -6.68 0.49
CA PRO A 7 -13.52 -7.18 1.30
C PRO A 7 -13.97 -7.45 2.75
N LEU A 8 -13.52 -8.56 3.32
CA LEU A 8 -13.78 -8.87 4.72
C LEU A 8 -13.03 -7.90 5.63
N GLU A 9 -13.75 -7.27 6.55
CA GLU A 9 -13.19 -6.30 7.49
C GLU A 9 -12.43 -6.98 8.64
N ASP A 10 -12.79 -8.23 8.96
CA ASP A 10 -12.17 -9.01 10.04
C ASP A 10 -10.73 -9.46 9.74
N VAL A 11 -10.37 -9.59 8.45
CA VAL A 11 -9.03 -10.00 8.04
C VAL A 11 -8.37 -8.88 7.26
N PRO A 12 -7.25 -8.31 7.75
CA PRO A 12 -6.59 -7.22 7.05
C PRO A 12 -6.10 -7.70 5.66
N PRO A 13 -6.17 -6.84 4.64
CA PRO A 13 -5.48 -7.04 3.39
C PRO A 13 -4.00 -7.37 3.61
N VAL A 14 -3.45 -8.12 2.66
CA VAL A 14 -2.05 -8.57 2.67
C VAL A 14 -1.39 -8.16 1.37
N TYR A 15 -0.09 -7.89 1.43
CA TYR A 15 0.71 -7.67 0.25
C TYR A 15 1.20 -9.02 -0.29
N ASN A 16 1.00 -9.26 -1.59
CA ASN A 16 1.57 -10.43 -2.25
C ASN A 16 2.87 -10.01 -2.95
N GLU A 17 4.01 -10.54 -2.49
CA GLU A 17 5.33 -10.17 -3.00
C GLU A 17 5.58 -10.67 -4.43
N GLU A 18 4.99 -11.81 -4.81
CA GLU A 18 5.17 -12.44 -6.13
C GLU A 18 4.49 -11.62 -7.24
N GLU A 19 3.22 -11.26 -7.04
CA GLU A 19 2.45 -10.45 -7.98
C GLU A 19 2.63 -8.94 -7.77
N GLY A 20 3.22 -8.57 -6.63
CA GLY A 20 3.50 -7.18 -6.29
C GLY A 20 2.25 -6.32 -6.02
N VAL A 21 1.12 -6.94 -5.70
CA VAL A 21 -0.21 -6.31 -5.52
C VAL A 21 -0.77 -6.52 -4.12
N VAL A 22 -1.70 -5.65 -3.73
CA VAL A 22 -2.52 -5.83 -2.53
C VAL A 22 -3.61 -6.86 -2.79
N LYS A 23 -3.75 -7.84 -1.88
CA LYS A 23 -4.83 -8.82 -1.86
C LYS A 23 -5.69 -8.65 -0.61
N CYS A 24 -6.97 -8.98 -0.71
CA CYS A 24 -7.88 -9.05 0.43
C CYS A 24 -8.72 -10.33 0.36
N TYR A 25 -9.19 -10.77 1.52
CA TYR A 25 -10.14 -11.86 1.59
C TYR A 25 -11.53 -11.36 1.22
N MET A 26 -12.20 -12.05 0.30
CA MET A 26 -13.58 -11.77 -0.08
C MET A 26 -14.41 -13.04 0.01
N THR A 27 -15.65 -12.91 0.45
CA THR A 27 -16.64 -13.99 0.32
C THR A 27 -17.21 -13.99 -1.09
N CYS A 28 -17.32 -15.18 -1.66
CA CYS A 28 -17.94 -15.40 -2.97
C CYS A 28 -19.29 -16.06 -2.76
N THR A 29 -20.31 -15.59 -3.49
CA THR A 29 -21.59 -16.29 -3.59
C THR A 29 -21.72 -16.89 -4.98
N TYR A 30 -22.12 -18.16 -5.03
CA TYR A 30 -22.32 -18.89 -6.28
C TYR A 30 -23.79 -19.26 -6.47
N GLY A 31 -24.33 -18.93 -7.64
CA GLY A 31 -25.67 -19.32 -8.07
C GLY A 31 -26.82 -18.54 -7.43
N SER A 32 -28.04 -18.76 -7.94
CA SER A 32 -29.29 -18.16 -7.44
C SER A 32 -29.63 -18.56 -6.00
N HIS A 33 -28.94 -19.57 -5.45
CA HIS A 33 -29.16 -20.11 -4.11
C HIS A 33 -28.18 -19.53 -3.06
N VAL A 34 -27.33 -18.57 -3.42
CA VAL A 34 -26.44 -17.82 -2.48
C VAL A 34 -25.58 -18.75 -1.60
N TRP A 35 -24.95 -19.76 -2.20
CA TRP A 35 -24.06 -20.65 -1.46
C TRP A 35 -22.82 -19.84 -1.04
N LYS A 36 -22.59 -19.73 0.27
CA LYS A 36 -21.42 -19.03 0.84
C LYS A 36 -20.19 -19.91 0.69
N ILE A 37 -19.28 -19.52 -0.19
CA ILE A 37 -17.97 -20.15 -0.33
C ILE A 37 -17.03 -19.58 0.74
N SER A 38 -16.07 -20.39 1.19
CA SER A 38 -15.02 -19.95 2.11
C SER A 38 -14.28 -18.72 1.55
N PRO A 39 -13.87 -17.76 2.40
CA PRO A 39 -13.16 -16.57 1.96
C PRO A 39 -11.97 -16.90 1.08
N GLN A 40 -11.92 -16.30 -0.10
CA GLN A 40 -10.82 -16.46 -1.05
C GLN A 40 -9.94 -15.21 -1.02
N LEU A 41 -8.63 -15.41 -1.13
CA LEU A 41 -7.67 -14.31 -1.23
C LEU A 41 -7.64 -13.81 -2.68
N LEU A 42 -8.15 -12.61 -2.91
CA LEU A 42 -8.31 -12.01 -4.23
C LEU A 42 -7.60 -10.67 -4.32
N THR A 43 -7.30 -10.22 -5.54
CA THR A 43 -6.75 -8.89 -5.79
C THR A 43 -7.69 -7.82 -5.25
N TYR A 44 -7.13 -6.85 -4.53
CA TYR A 44 -7.90 -5.76 -3.95
C TYR A 44 -8.59 -4.95 -5.05
N PRO A 45 -9.90 -4.65 -4.92
CA PRO A 45 -10.66 -4.01 -5.97
C PRO A 45 -10.15 -2.59 -6.21
N ASN A 46 -10.32 -2.06 -7.41
CA ASN A 46 -9.85 -0.72 -7.71
C ASN A 46 -10.67 0.33 -6.92
N SER A 47 -10.13 0.81 -5.81
CA SER A 47 -10.74 1.80 -4.94
C SER A 47 -9.66 2.64 -4.24
N PRO A 48 -9.99 3.83 -3.71
CA PRO A 48 -9.04 4.63 -2.93
C PRO A 48 -8.41 3.87 -1.76
N GLU A 49 -9.15 2.94 -1.16
CA GLU A 49 -8.64 2.07 -0.09
C GLU A 49 -7.47 1.19 -0.56
N LYS A 50 -7.46 0.76 -1.82
CA LYS A 50 -6.34 -0.01 -2.39
C LYS A 50 -5.02 0.73 -2.23
N TYR A 51 -5.02 2.03 -2.55
CA TYR A 51 -3.85 2.90 -2.46
C TYR A 51 -3.44 3.15 -1.01
N ARG A 52 -4.40 3.23 -0.08
CA ARG A 52 -4.11 3.34 1.37
C ARG A 52 -3.39 2.11 1.90
N TRP A 53 -3.87 0.92 1.54
CA TRP A 53 -3.19 -0.33 1.88
C TRP A 53 -1.83 -0.45 1.21
N PHE A 54 -1.73 -0.10 -0.07
CA PHE A 54 -0.46 -0.12 -0.78
C PHE A 54 0.57 0.84 -0.16
N ALA A 55 0.17 2.07 0.17
CA ALA A 55 0.99 3.05 0.87
C ALA A 55 1.47 2.53 2.23
N ARG A 56 0.59 1.90 3.00
CA ARG A 56 0.96 1.24 4.27
C ARG A 56 2.07 0.21 4.05
N PHE A 57 1.93 -0.67 3.06
CA PHE A 57 2.93 -1.69 2.76
C PHE A 57 4.25 -1.12 2.24
N ILE A 58 4.24 0.04 1.57
CA ILE A 58 5.47 0.76 1.21
C ILE A 58 6.19 1.22 2.48
N LEU A 59 5.46 1.85 3.41
CA LEU A 59 6.02 2.36 4.67
C LEU A 59 6.59 1.24 5.55
N GLU A 60 5.92 0.09 5.59
CA GLU A 60 6.39 -1.11 6.30
C GLU A 60 7.54 -1.83 5.58
N GLY A 61 7.90 -1.41 4.36
CA GLY A 61 8.95 -2.05 3.56
C GLY A 61 8.60 -3.44 3.04
N GLN A 62 7.31 -3.79 2.98
CA GLN A 62 6.85 -5.06 2.38
C GLN A 62 6.90 -5.01 0.85
N VAL A 63 6.60 -3.85 0.27
CA VAL A 63 6.70 -3.66 -1.20
C VAL A 63 8.16 -3.68 -1.65
N ILE A 64 9.05 -3.12 -0.81
CA ILE A 64 10.47 -2.93 -1.11
C ILE A 64 11.28 -3.25 0.13
N SER A 65 12.01 -4.36 0.06
CA SER A 65 12.86 -4.86 1.13
C SER A 65 13.89 -3.84 1.62
N SER A 66 14.45 -3.02 0.73
CA SER A 66 15.41 -1.96 1.07
C SER A 66 14.85 -0.91 2.04
N LEU A 67 13.53 -0.70 2.06
CA LEU A 67 12.86 0.22 2.99
C LEU A 67 12.50 -0.42 4.33
N LYS A 68 12.59 -1.75 4.45
CA LYS A 68 12.22 -2.49 5.66
C LYS A 68 13.02 -2.06 6.88
N LYS A 69 14.29 -1.70 6.71
CA LYS A 69 15.16 -1.18 7.78
C LYS A 69 14.68 0.16 8.37
N PHE A 70 13.88 0.93 7.64
CA PHE A 70 13.34 2.20 8.09
C PHE A 70 11.97 2.08 8.76
N ALA A 71 11.32 0.91 8.69
CA ALA A 71 10.00 0.69 9.28
C ALA A 71 10.00 0.90 10.81
N GLU A 72 11.12 0.60 11.48
CA GLU A 72 11.30 0.83 12.93
C GLU A 72 11.54 2.30 13.28
N TYR A 73 11.94 3.12 12.31
CA TYR A 73 12.22 4.55 12.47
C TYR A 73 11.07 5.44 12.02
N LEU A 74 9.88 4.86 11.78
CA LEU A 74 8.69 5.63 11.46
C LEU A 74 8.25 6.46 12.68
N VAL A 75 8.11 7.77 12.49
CA VAL A 75 7.62 8.69 13.53
C VAL A 75 6.19 8.35 13.94
N THR A 76 5.43 7.78 13.02
CA THR A 76 4.10 7.25 13.30
C THR A 76 3.89 5.90 12.64
N PRO A 77 3.13 4.99 13.29
CA PRO A 77 2.83 3.69 12.71
C PRO A 77 2.19 3.80 11.33
N ALA A 78 2.66 2.99 10.37
CA ALA A 78 2.10 2.91 9.02
C ALA A 78 0.61 2.51 9.02
N SER A 79 0.13 1.86 10.08
CA SER A 79 -1.28 1.50 10.28
C SER A 79 -2.22 2.70 10.32
N ILE A 80 -1.71 3.93 10.55
CA ILE A 80 -2.51 5.15 10.46
C ILE A 80 -3.06 5.36 9.04
N MET A 81 -2.35 4.93 7.98
CA MET A 81 -2.79 5.10 6.59
C MET A 81 -4.17 4.51 6.29
N VAL A 82 -4.57 3.47 7.03
CA VAL A 82 -5.82 2.73 6.80
C VAL A 82 -6.91 3.07 7.81
N LYS A 83 -6.70 4.08 8.67
CA LYS A 83 -7.72 4.55 9.62
C LYS A 83 -8.75 5.44 8.91
N SER A 84 -9.99 5.43 9.39
CA SER A 84 -11.08 6.26 8.84
C SER A 84 -10.77 7.76 8.88
N TRP A 85 -10.06 8.21 9.91
CA TRP A 85 -9.60 9.59 10.09
C TRP A 85 -8.25 9.89 9.43
N ALA A 86 -7.66 8.94 8.70
CA ALA A 86 -6.33 9.11 8.09
C ALA A 86 -6.27 10.36 7.21
N HIS A 87 -7.33 10.66 6.45
CA HIS A 87 -7.43 11.82 5.56
C HIS A 87 -7.24 13.18 6.26
N LEU A 88 -7.41 13.26 7.59
CA LEU A 88 -7.19 14.49 8.34
C LEU A 88 -5.70 14.82 8.55
N GLN A 89 -4.82 13.83 8.36
CA GLN A 89 -3.38 14.01 8.53
C GLN A 89 -2.76 14.47 7.20
N PRO A 90 -2.09 15.63 7.13
CA PRO A 90 -1.54 16.12 5.87
C PRO A 90 -0.53 15.16 5.21
N LYS A 91 0.19 14.36 6.02
CA LYS A 91 1.20 13.40 5.53
C LYS A 91 0.61 12.14 4.88
N THR A 92 -0.55 11.68 5.34
CA THR A 92 -1.25 10.53 4.75
C THR A 92 -1.89 10.96 3.43
N ASP A 93 -2.49 12.15 3.42
CA ASP A 93 -3.16 12.72 2.26
C ASP A 93 -2.16 13.00 1.12
N LYS A 94 -1.01 13.63 1.43
CA LYS A 94 0.07 13.82 0.46
C LYS A 94 0.56 12.51 -0.16
N LEU A 95 0.88 11.53 0.68
CA LEU A 95 1.36 10.22 0.22
C LEU A 95 0.31 9.51 -0.65
N LEU A 96 -0.95 9.53 -0.22
CA LEU A 96 -2.06 8.92 -0.94
C LEU A 96 -2.32 9.61 -2.28
N ASN A 97 -2.34 10.94 -2.31
CA ASN A 97 -2.59 11.72 -3.51
C ASN A 97 -1.50 11.51 -4.55
N CYS A 98 -0.22 11.45 -4.17
CA CYS A 98 0.87 11.12 -5.10
C CYS A 98 0.68 9.76 -5.76
N LEU A 99 0.29 8.74 -4.99
CA LEU A 99 0.04 7.39 -5.53
C LEU A 99 -1.21 7.35 -6.43
N MET A 100 -2.27 8.07 -6.07
CA MET A 100 -3.51 8.12 -6.84
C MET A 100 -3.36 8.88 -8.16
N GLN A 101 -2.67 10.03 -8.14
CA GLN A 101 -2.43 10.85 -9.34
C GLN A 101 -1.64 10.08 -10.40
N GLU A 102 -0.62 9.33 -9.98
CA GLU A 102 0.22 8.52 -10.87
C GLU A 102 -0.33 7.10 -11.09
N ASN A 103 -1.49 6.77 -10.51
CA ASN A 103 -2.14 5.45 -10.61
C ASN A 103 -1.20 4.29 -10.24
N ILE A 104 -0.43 4.48 -9.16
CA ILE A 104 0.54 3.52 -8.67
C ILE A 104 -0.11 2.66 -7.57
N ASP A 105 -0.48 1.44 -7.95
CA ASP A 105 -1.19 0.48 -7.10
C ASP A 105 -0.46 -0.87 -6.96
N CYS A 106 0.72 -1.00 -7.56
CA CYS A 106 1.57 -2.19 -7.50
C CYS A 106 3.07 -1.84 -7.57
N LYS A 107 3.91 -2.79 -7.14
CA LYS A 107 5.37 -2.63 -7.13
C LYS A 107 5.95 -2.36 -8.51
N GLU A 108 5.46 -3.06 -9.53
CA GLU A 108 5.96 -2.87 -10.89
C GLU A 108 5.73 -1.45 -11.41
N LYS A 109 4.53 -0.89 -11.17
CA LYS A 109 4.21 0.49 -11.54
C LYS A 109 5.08 1.48 -10.80
N LEU A 110 5.30 1.26 -9.51
CA LEU A 110 6.18 2.12 -8.69
C LEU A 110 7.62 2.11 -9.24
N ILE A 111 8.17 0.93 -9.52
CA ILE A 111 9.53 0.79 -10.09
C ILE A 111 9.60 1.42 -11.48
N LYS A 112 8.60 1.19 -12.33
CA LYS A 112 8.53 1.82 -13.66
C LYS A 112 8.48 3.35 -13.56
N HIS A 113 7.77 3.89 -12.58
CA HIS A 113 7.71 5.32 -12.35
C HIS A 113 9.06 5.86 -11.84
N TRP A 114 9.72 5.18 -10.91
CA TRP A 114 11.06 5.60 -10.45
C TRP A 114 12.16 5.55 -11.50
N LYS A 115 12.01 4.73 -12.54
CA LYS A 115 12.91 4.77 -13.70
C LYS A 115 12.77 6.08 -14.48
N LYS A 116 11.63 6.75 -14.40
CA LYS A 116 11.37 8.05 -15.05
C LYS A 116 11.69 9.22 -14.11
N ASP A 117 11.15 9.18 -12.89
CA ASP A 117 11.42 10.15 -11.84
C ASP A 117 12.00 9.45 -10.61
N ASN A 118 13.32 9.50 -10.47
CA ASN A 118 14.02 8.85 -9.38
C ASN A 118 13.76 9.50 -8.01
N LYS A 119 13.11 10.67 -7.92
CA LYS A 119 12.77 11.35 -6.66
C LYS A 119 11.30 11.22 -6.27
N PHE A 120 10.49 10.58 -7.11
CA PHE A 120 9.07 10.36 -6.82
C PHE A 120 8.89 9.71 -5.44
N LEU A 121 7.90 10.16 -4.66
CA LEU A 121 7.57 9.69 -3.30
C LEU A 121 8.62 9.97 -2.20
N LEU A 122 9.80 10.50 -2.53
CA LEU A 122 10.86 10.71 -1.54
C LEU A 122 10.43 11.71 -0.46
N LYS A 123 9.91 12.86 -0.86
CA LYS A 123 9.49 13.92 0.09
C LYS A 123 8.36 13.42 0.98
N GLU A 124 7.41 12.71 0.39
CA GLU A 124 6.26 12.14 1.07
C GLU A 124 6.72 11.08 2.08
N TYR A 125 7.67 10.22 1.71
CA TYR A 125 8.24 9.20 2.58
C TYR A 125 9.05 9.80 3.74
N LEU A 126 9.81 10.87 3.52
CA LEU A 126 10.56 11.56 4.59
C LEU A 126 9.64 12.15 5.67
N LEU A 127 8.38 12.50 5.36
CA LEU A 127 7.39 12.92 6.37
C LEU A 127 7.02 11.81 7.37
N TRP A 128 7.31 10.55 7.04
CA TRP A 128 7.00 9.39 7.87
C TRP A 128 8.19 8.89 8.68
N VAL A 129 9.41 9.12 8.21
CA VAL A 129 10.64 8.65 8.85
C VAL A 129 11.22 9.72 9.75
N SER A 130 11.84 9.33 10.86
CA SER A 130 12.58 10.24 11.74
C SER A 130 13.67 11.02 10.99
N GLU A 131 13.83 12.30 11.32
CA GLU A 131 14.82 13.21 10.70
C GLU A 131 16.25 12.65 10.77
N VAL A 132 16.58 11.91 11.83
CA VAL A 132 17.89 11.28 12.02
C VAL A 132 18.25 10.30 10.90
N LYS A 133 17.23 9.76 10.19
CA LYS A 133 17.40 8.80 9.10
C LYS A 133 17.19 9.41 7.72
N HIS A 134 16.90 10.71 7.62
CA HIS A 134 16.61 11.36 6.33
C HIS A 134 17.77 11.27 5.35
N ASP A 135 19.01 11.54 5.80
CA ASP A 135 20.20 11.45 4.94
C ASP A 135 20.41 10.03 4.39
N GLU A 136 20.17 9.01 5.22
CA GLU A 136 20.30 7.60 4.82
C GLU A 136 19.22 7.22 3.79
N VAL A 137 17.98 7.69 3.99
CA VAL A 137 16.88 7.49 3.04
C VAL A 137 17.17 8.16 1.71
N VAL A 138 17.61 9.42 1.72
CA VAL A 138 17.93 10.19 0.50
C VAL A 138 19.06 9.54 -0.28
N THR A 139 20.08 9.02 0.41
CA THR A 139 21.22 8.34 -0.21
C THR A 139 20.83 6.99 -0.81
N LEU A 140 19.93 6.24 -0.16
CA LEU A 140 19.41 4.97 -0.68
C LEU A 140 18.48 5.17 -1.89
N TRP A 141 17.88 6.35 -2.02
CA TRP A 141 16.83 6.58 -3.01
C TRP A 141 17.38 6.66 -4.44
N PRO A 142 16.75 6.00 -5.43
CA PRO A 142 15.53 5.20 -5.34
C PRO A 142 15.81 3.74 -4.89
N PRO A 143 14.99 3.17 -3.99
CA PRO A 143 15.30 1.96 -3.23
C PRO A 143 15.05 0.64 -3.97
N PHE A 144 14.95 0.67 -5.31
CA PHE A 144 14.69 -0.51 -6.15
C PHE A 144 15.95 -1.14 -6.76
N LYS A 145 17.12 -0.54 -6.52
CA LYS A 145 18.41 -1.06 -6.98
C LYS A 145 18.87 -2.28 -6.20
#